data_AF-A0A1U7MYD1-F1
#
_entry.id   AF-A0A1U7MYD1-F1
#
_cell.length_a   1.000
_cell.length_b   1.000
_cell.length_c   1.000
_cell.angle_alpha   90.00
_cell.angle_beta   90.00
_cell.angle_gamma   90.00
#
_symmetry.space_group_name_H-M   'P 1'
#
loop_
_entity.id
_entity.type
_entity.pdbx_description
1 polymer ?
#
loop_
_entity_poly.entity_id
_entity_poly.type
_entity_poly.pdbx_seq_one_letter_code
_entity_poly.pdbx_strand_id
1 'polypeptide(L)'
;MSKKFRCVCPGVEAIETQGKGGRRNCYLTWSEEKDFLATFFKKAAKGQIPTVKEIKLAFEKQVGQPVNKTTIYRLLDRHQWRKVVPRPSHPKAKQSEQSAFKKTLKKKLNNS
;
A
#
# COMPACT_ATOMS: atom_id res chain seq x y z
N MET A 1 36.84 -32.32 -38.03
CA MET A 1 35.40 -32.68 -37.97
C MET A 1 34.58 -31.52 -37.42
N SER A 2 33.82 -30.83 -38.27
CA SER A 2 32.96 -29.71 -37.89
C SER A 2 31.74 -30.18 -37.08
N LYS A 3 31.67 -29.83 -35.79
CA LYS A 3 30.46 -30.01 -34.98
C LYS A 3 29.55 -28.81 -35.22
N LYS A 4 28.56 -29.01 -36.09
CA LYS A 4 27.47 -28.10 -36.38
C LYS A 4 26.65 -27.91 -35.09
N PHE A 5 26.86 -26.79 -34.38
CA PHE A 5 25.96 -26.36 -33.32
C PHE A 5 24.63 -25.96 -33.98
N ARG A 6 23.72 -26.93 -34.07
CA ARG A 6 22.34 -26.68 -34.47
C ARG A 6 21.66 -25.99 -33.29
N CYS A 7 21.49 -24.67 -33.39
CA CYS A 7 20.59 -23.93 -32.53
C CYS A 7 19.17 -24.44 -32.84
N VAL A 8 18.66 -25.31 -31.98
CA VAL A 8 17.24 -25.66 -31.96
C VAL A 8 16.58 -24.55 -31.15
N CYS A 9 15.82 -23.69 -31.81
CA CYS A 9 14.93 -22.76 -31.10
C CYS A 9 13.78 -23.60 -30.55
N PRO A 10 13.66 -23.82 -29.22
CA PRO A 10 12.42 -24.35 -28.69
C PRO A 10 11.32 -23.33 -28.96
N GLY A 11 10.19 -23.79 -29.50
CA GLY A 11 9.01 -22.95 -29.75
C GLY A 11 8.38 -22.44 -28.46
N VAL A 12 7.10 -22.07 -28.53
CA VAL A 12 6.28 -21.45 -27.47
C VAL A 12 6.38 -22.17 -26.11
N GLU A 13 6.76 -23.45 -26.08
CA GLU A 13 6.98 -24.24 -24.86
C GLU A 13 8.19 -23.81 -24.00
N ALA A 14 9.17 -23.08 -24.53
CA ALA A 14 10.27 -22.53 -23.70
C ALA A 14 9.86 -21.32 -22.84
N ILE A 15 8.66 -20.78 -23.08
CA ILE A 15 8.09 -19.70 -22.27
C ILE A 15 7.63 -20.25 -20.91
N GLU A 16 7.32 -21.54 -20.81
CA GLU A 16 7.02 -22.23 -19.55
C GLU A 16 8.29 -22.66 -18.80
N THR A 17 9.24 -21.74 -18.64
CA THR A 17 10.25 -21.92 -17.60
C THR A 17 9.59 -21.65 -16.25
N GLN A 18 9.73 -22.56 -15.28
CA GLN A 18 9.40 -22.27 -13.88
C GLN A 18 10.17 -21.00 -13.50
N GLY A 19 9.46 -19.86 -13.46
CA GLY A 19 10.08 -18.56 -13.41
C GLY A 19 11.11 -18.47 -12.27
N LYS A 20 12.30 -17.96 -12.57
CA LYS A 20 13.25 -17.49 -11.56
C LYS A 20 12.72 -16.18 -10.97
N GLY A 21 11.59 -16.24 -10.28
CA GLY A 21 10.95 -15.12 -9.61
C GLY A 21 9.83 -15.60 -8.70
N GLY A 22 9.63 -14.94 -7.57
CA GLY A 22 8.61 -15.33 -6.61
C GLY A 22 8.93 -14.90 -5.18
N ARG A 23 7.98 -15.13 -4.29
CA ARG A 23 8.02 -14.76 -2.88
C ARG A 23 8.90 -15.74 -2.08
N ARG A 24 10.19 -15.84 -2.41
CA ARG A 24 11.16 -16.80 -1.82
C ARG A 24 11.79 -16.33 -0.51
N ASN A 25 11.98 -15.02 -0.33
CA ASN A 25 12.54 -14.43 0.89
C ASN A 25 11.44 -13.69 1.66
N CYS A 26 10.56 -14.43 2.33
CA CYS A 26 9.50 -13.82 3.15
C CYS A 26 9.53 -14.31 4.58
N TYR A 27 9.36 -13.36 5.50
CA TYR A 27 9.36 -13.63 6.93
C TYR A 27 8.10 -14.36 7.37
N LEU A 28 6.95 -14.01 6.79
CA LEU A 28 5.63 -14.59 7.08
C LEU A 28 5.00 -15.14 5.80
N THR A 29 4.04 -16.03 5.91
CA THR A 29 3.12 -16.40 4.83
C THR A 29 2.14 -15.25 4.51
N TRP A 30 1.45 -15.33 3.37
CA TRP A 30 0.51 -14.28 2.96
C TRP A 30 -0.71 -14.16 3.89
N SER A 31 -1.19 -15.28 4.43
CA SER A 31 -2.26 -15.33 5.43
C SER A 31 -1.83 -14.65 6.73
N GLU A 32 -0.65 -14.99 7.25
CA GLU A 32 -0.16 -14.40 8.51
C GLU A 32 0.05 -12.89 8.38
N GLU A 33 0.53 -12.39 7.23
CA GLU A 33 0.63 -10.94 7.00
C GLU A 33 -0.75 -10.26 7.04
N LYS A 34 -1.79 -10.89 6.46
CA LYS A 34 -3.15 -10.36 6.47
C LYS A 34 -3.74 -10.34 7.87
N ASP A 35 -3.57 -11.41 8.64
CA ASP A 35 -4.10 -11.51 10.00
C ASP A 35 -3.41 -10.49 10.94
N PHE A 36 -2.10 -10.31 10.76
CA PHE A 36 -1.35 -9.27 11.44
C PHE A 36 -1.91 -7.88 11.13
N LEU A 37 -2.07 -7.54 9.84
CA LEU A 37 -2.61 -6.24 9.42
C LEU A 37 -4.07 -6.04 9.82
N ALA A 38 -4.89 -7.10 9.88
CA ALA A 38 -6.28 -7.04 10.33
C ALA A 38 -6.40 -6.47 11.75
N THR A 39 -5.44 -6.80 12.63
CA THR A 39 -5.38 -6.24 13.99
C THR A 39 -5.17 -4.72 13.96
N PHE A 40 -4.33 -4.24 13.06
CA PHE A 40 -4.09 -2.81 12.88
C PHE A 40 -5.27 -2.11 12.21
N PHE A 41 -5.97 -2.74 11.26
CA PHE A 41 -7.16 -2.17 10.65
C PHE A 41 -8.26 -1.92 11.69
N LYS A 42 -8.46 -2.86 12.62
CA LYS A 42 -9.39 -2.69 13.75
C LYS A 42 -9.01 -1.51 14.65
N LYS A 43 -7.72 -1.24 14.86
CA LYS A 43 -7.23 -0.08 15.62
C LYS A 43 -7.39 1.22 14.85
N ALA A 44 -7.09 1.22 13.56
CA ALA A 44 -7.27 2.37 12.67
C ALA A 44 -8.74 2.78 12.56
N ALA A 45 -9.67 1.82 12.51
CA ALA A 45 -11.11 2.09 12.53
C ALA A 45 -11.57 2.80 13.82
N LYS A 46 -10.86 2.60 14.94
CA LYS A 46 -11.11 3.30 16.21
C LYS A 46 -10.43 4.69 16.27
N GLY A 47 -9.84 5.15 15.18
CA GLY A 47 -9.15 6.45 15.10
C GLY A 47 -7.68 6.43 15.56
N GLN A 48 -7.15 5.27 15.94
CA GLN A 48 -5.73 5.14 16.28
C GLN A 48 -4.95 4.75 15.01
N ILE A 49 -4.36 5.74 14.33
CA ILE A 49 -3.52 5.49 13.16
C ILE A 49 -2.16 4.95 13.64
N PRO A 50 -1.86 3.65 13.41
CA PRO A 50 -0.59 3.10 13.87
C PRO A 50 0.56 3.71 13.06
N THR A 51 1.61 4.16 13.76
CA THR A 51 2.80 4.68 13.09
C THR A 51 3.60 3.52 12.47
N VAL A 52 4.26 3.73 11.31
CA VAL A 52 5.11 2.70 10.67
C VAL A 52 6.13 2.08 11.64
N LYS A 53 6.62 2.87 12.61
CA LYS A 53 7.52 2.40 13.68
C LYS A 53 6.87 1.37 14.60
N GLU A 54 5.60 1.55 14.97
CA GLU A 54 4.86 0.62 15.83
C GLU A 54 4.59 -0.70 15.10
N ILE A 55 4.22 -0.61 13.82
CA ILE A 55 4.04 -1.77 12.95
C ILE A 55 5.35 -2.54 12.84
N LYS A 56 6.47 -1.84 12.63
CA LYS A 56 7.81 -2.43 12.60
C LYS A 56 8.12 -3.20 13.89
N LEU A 57 7.91 -2.56 15.05
CA LEU A 57 8.23 -3.16 16.34
C LEU A 57 7.35 -4.38 16.64
N ALA A 58 6.06 -4.32 16.30
CA ALA A 58 5.16 -5.46 16.42
C ALA A 58 5.53 -6.60 15.46
N PHE A 59 5.99 -6.26 14.25
CA PHE A 59 6.44 -7.23 13.26
C PHE A 59 7.75 -7.91 13.69
N GLU A 60 8.71 -7.15 14.22
CA GLU A 60 9.96 -7.69 14.78
C GLU A 60 9.71 -8.63 15.96
N LYS A 61 8.70 -8.35 16.80
CA LYS A 61 8.29 -9.25 17.89
C LYS A 61 7.70 -10.58 17.39
N GLN A 62 6.98 -10.57 16.28
CA GLN A 62 6.39 -11.78 15.70
C GLN A 62 7.46 -12.63 14.99
N VAL A 63 8.37 -11.98 14.26
CA VAL A 63 9.42 -12.66 13.49
C VAL A 63 10.62 -13.05 14.36
N GLY A 64 10.86 -12.34 15.45
CA GLY A 64 12.03 -12.54 16.31
C GLY A 64 13.35 -12.07 15.70
N GLN A 65 13.30 -11.26 14.63
CA GLN A 65 14.47 -10.76 13.91
C GLN A 65 14.32 -9.26 13.62
N PRO A 66 15.44 -8.52 13.55
CA PRO A 66 15.41 -7.12 13.12
C PRO A 66 15.06 -7.02 11.64
N VAL A 67 14.12 -6.14 11.32
CA VAL A 67 13.57 -5.97 9.97
C VAL A 67 13.86 -4.55 9.48
N ASN A 68 14.19 -4.41 8.20
CA ASN A 68 14.39 -3.09 7.59
C ASN A 68 13.04 -2.34 7.46
N LYS A 69 13.06 -1.02 7.66
CA LYS A 69 11.91 -0.14 7.41
C LYS A 69 11.35 -0.30 5.99
N THR A 70 12.22 -0.51 4.99
CA THR A 70 11.81 -0.72 3.59
C THR A 70 10.94 -1.98 3.43
N THR A 71 11.21 -3.04 4.19
CA THR A 71 10.40 -4.26 4.20
C THR A 71 8.98 -3.97 4.68
N ILE A 72 8.83 -3.15 5.72
CA ILE A 72 7.52 -2.73 6.24
C ILE A 72 6.78 -1.89 5.20
N TYR A 73 7.45 -0.93 4.54
CA TYR A 73 6.82 -0.15 3.47
C TYR A 73 6.34 -1.02 2.31
N ARG A 74 7.14 -2.00 1.88
CA ARG A 74 6.76 -2.95 0.81
C ARG A 74 5.63 -3.89 1.24
N LEU A 75 5.54 -4.22 2.52
CA LEU A 75 4.43 -4.98 3.11
C LEU A 75 3.15 -4.16 3.16
N LEU A 76 3.23 -2.89 3.51
CA LEU A 76 2.05 -2.03 3.52
C LEU A 76 1.53 -1.77 2.09
N ASP A 77 2.43 -1.51 1.14
CA ASP A 77 2.06 -1.23 -0.25
C ASP A 77 1.38 -2.43 -0.94
N ARG A 78 1.88 -3.66 -0.75
CA ARG A 78 1.25 -4.87 -1.33
C ARG A 78 -0.15 -5.14 -0.78
N HIS A 79 -0.40 -4.77 0.48
CA HIS A 79 -1.71 -4.87 1.12
C HIS A 79 -2.55 -3.61 0.93
N GLN A 80 -2.14 -2.73 0.00
CA GLN A 80 -2.85 -1.52 -0.39
C GLN A 80 -3.11 -0.56 0.78
N TRP A 81 -2.27 -0.63 1.81
CA TRP A 81 -2.34 0.25 2.97
C TRP A 81 -1.81 1.63 2.56
N ARG A 82 -2.67 2.41 1.91
CA ARG A 82 -2.38 3.77 1.46
C ARG A 82 -2.95 4.79 2.42
N LYS A 83 -2.22 5.89 2.61
CA LYS A 83 -2.76 7.10 3.23
C LYS A 83 -3.86 7.62 2.30
N VAL A 84 -5.12 7.46 2.70
CA VAL A 84 -6.24 8.04 1.96
C VAL A 84 -6.19 9.54 2.16
N VAL A 85 -5.58 10.24 1.21
CA VAL A 85 -5.59 11.70 1.17
C VAL A 85 -7.00 12.11 0.70
N PRO A 86 -7.71 12.97 1.45
CA PRO A 86 -9.00 13.47 0.99
C PRO A 86 -8.80 14.17 -0.34
N ARG A 87 -9.69 13.89 -1.31
CA ARG A 87 -9.64 14.52 -2.63
C ARG A 87 -9.78 16.04 -2.44
N PRO A 88 -8.93 16.87 -3.09
CA PRO A 88 -8.93 18.32 -2.88
C PRO A 88 -10.26 19.01 -3.26
N SER A 89 -11.08 18.37 -4.09
CA SER A 89 -12.43 18.83 -4.41
C SER A 89 -13.42 17.67 -4.33
N HIS A 90 -14.58 17.93 -3.73
CA HIS A 90 -15.67 16.97 -3.64
C HIS A 90 -16.43 16.95 -4.98
N PRO A 91 -16.70 15.78 -5.59
CA PRO A 91 -17.37 15.70 -6.90
C PRO A 91 -18.81 16.25 -6.90
N LYS A 92 -19.47 16.36 -5.74
CA LYS A 92 -20.78 17.03 -5.61
C LYS A 92 -20.68 18.49 -5.16
N ALA A 93 -19.49 19.09 -5.16
CA ALA A 93 -19.32 20.50 -4.86
C ALA A 93 -19.94 21.35 -5.98
N LYS A 94 -21.18 21.81 -5.78
CA LYS A 94 -21.81 22.81 -6.63
C LYS A 94 -21.07 24.14 -6.43
N GLN A 95 -20.29 24.57 -7.42
CA GLN A 95 -19.58 25.85 -7.42
C GLN A 95 -20.53 27.05 -7.21
N SER A 96 -21.79 26.93 -7.61
CA SER A 96 -22.83 27.94 -7.40
C SER A 96 -23.13 28.18 -5.92
N GLU A 97 -23.27 27.13 -5.11
CA GLU A 97 -23.56 27.22 -3.67
C GLU A 97 -22.34 27.76 -2.88
N GLN A 98 -21.11 27.39 -3.28
CA GLN A 98 -19.88 27.94 -2.70
C GLN A 98 -19.73 29.45 -2.96
N SER A 99 -20.17 29.93 -4.12
CA SER A 99 -20.11 31.35 -4.47
C SER A 99 -21.09 32.19 -3.65
N ALA A 100 -22.28 31.65 -3.33
CA ALA A 100 -23.26 32.29 -2.47
C ALA A 100 -22.78 32.37 -1.01
N PHE A 101 -22.18 31.29 -0.50
CA PHE A 101 -21.64 31.24 0.87
C PHE A 101 -20.49 32.25 1.08
N LYS A 102 -19.57 32.38 0.11
CA LYS A 102 -18.49 33.39 0.15
C LYS A 102 -19.02 34.82 0.22
N LYS A 103 -20.17 35.12 -0.39
CA LYS A 103 -20.80 36.45 -0.36
C LYS A 103 -21.45 36.76 0.99
N THR A 104 -22.01 35.76 1.69
CA THR A 104 -22.62 35.95 3.01
C THR A 104 -21.62 36.10 4.16
N LEU A 105 -20.43 35.50 4.06
CA LEU A 105 -19.41 35.58 5.11
C LEU A 105 -18.89 37.02 5.33
N LYS A 106 -18.75 37.80 4.26
CA LYS A 106 -18.28 39.20 4.32
C LYS A 106 -19.24 40.12 5.07
N LYS A 107 -20.53 39.74 5.19
CA LYS A 107 -21.57 40.55 5.85
C LYS A 107 -21.61 40.34 7.37
N LYS A 108 -21.07 39.23 7.89
CA LYS A 108 -21.10 38.90 9.32
C LYS A 108 -19.91 39.43 10.13
N LEU A 109 -18.82 39.85 9.48
CA LEU A 109 -17.63 40.39 10.16
C LEU A 109 -17.72 41.90 10.47
N ASN A 110 -18.81 42.56 10.08
CA ASN A 110 -18.96 44.02 10.17
C ASN A 110 -19.99 44.48 11.22
N ASN A 111 -20.58 43.55 11.96
CA ASN A 111 -21.54 43.83 13.02
C ASN A 111 -20.99 43.24 14.33
N SER A 112 -20.05 43.93 14.97
CA SER A 112 -19.64 43.73 16.36
C SER A 112 -19.29 45.07 17.00
#